data_AF-A0A6N6NPY7-F1
#
_entry.id   AF-A0A6N6NPY7-F1
#
_cell.length_a   1.000
_cell.length_b   1.000
_cell.length_c   1.000
_cell.angle_alpha   90.00
_cell.angle_beta   90.00
_cell.angle_gamma   90.00
#
_symmetry.space_group_name_H-M   'P 1'
#
loop_
_entity.id
_entity.type
_entity.pdbx_description
1 polymer ?
#
loop_
_entity_poly.entity_id
_entity_poly.type
_entity_poly.pdbx_seq_one_letter_code
_entity_poly.pdbx_strand_id
1 'polypeptide(L)' 'MVADYLRIPVPDVDGLDLVYYLRIRRDAFIDALNGSEAGRDYLDEAWRLTRTEPDRKASRELFGKGEC' A
#
# COMPACT_ATOMS: atom_id res chain seq x y z
N MET A 1 -2.28 14.10 7.74
CA MET A 1 -2.40 12.66 7.44
C MET A 1 -2.67 11.83 8.69
N VAL A 2 -1.75 11.72 9.66
CA VAL A 2 -1.98 10.91 10.89
C VAL A 2 -3.09 11.49 11.76
N ALA A 3 -3.04 12.80 12.03
CA ALA A 3 -4.09 13.53 12.74
C ALA A 3 -5.46 13.38 12.08
N ASP A 4 -5.51 13.55 10.75
CA ASP A 4 -6.74 13.43 9.96
C ASP A 4 -7.32 12.01 9.99
N TYR A 5 -6.46 10.99 9.89
CA TYR A 5 -6.85 9.58 9.93
C TYR A 5 -7.40 9.18 11.30
N LEU A 6 -6.78 9.65 12.39
CA LEU A 6 -7.23 9.41 13.76
C LEU A 6 -8.33 10.34 14.25
N ARG A 7 -8.64 11.41 13.50
CA ARG A 7 -9.58 12.47 13.89
C ARG A 7 -9.22 13.15 15.21
N ILE A 8 -7.93 13.40 15.40
CA ILE A 8 -7.39 14.12 16.58
C ILE A 8 -6.74 15.44 16.16
N PRO A 9 -6.67 16.44 17.06
CA PRO A 9 -5.84 17.63 16.86
C PRO A 9 -4.38 17.30 16.59
N VAL A 10 -3.72 18.12 15.78
CA VAL A 10 -2.28 17.95 15.45
C VAL A 10 -1.39 17.87 16.70
N PRO A 11 -1.57 18.69 17.75
CA PRO A 11 -0.74 18.61 18.96
C PRO A 11 -0.82 17.27 19.69
N ASP A 12 -1.96 16.57 19.60
CA ASP A 12 -2.17 15.29 20.29
C ASP A 12 -1.36 14.16 19.63
N VAL A 13 -0.89 14.36 18.39
CA VAL A 13 -0.01 13.40 17.69
C VAL A 13 1.35 13.30 18.38
N ASP A 14 1.85 14.39 18.97
CA ASP A 14 3.16 14.40 19.65
C ASP A 14 3.16 13.57 20.93
N GLY A 15 1.97 13.30 21.50
CA GLY A 15 1.80 12.43 22.66
C GLY A 15 1.76 10.94 22.33
N LEU A 16 1.79 10.54 21.04
CA LEU A 16 1.76 9.14 20.65
C LEU A 16 3.13 8.48 20.87
N ASP A 17 3.11 7.25 21.38
CA ASP A 17 4.30 6.41 21.39
C ASP A 17 4.84 6.22 19.95
N LEU A 18 6.17 6.21 19.80
CA LEU A 18 6.83 6.18 18.50
C LEU A 18 6.43 4.96 17.65
N VAL A 19 6.32 3.77 18.26
CA VAL A 19 5.96 2.54 17.54
C VAL A 19 4.51 2.63 17.08
N TYR A 20 3.62 3.14 17.93
CA TYR A 20 2.22 3.38 17.57
C TYR A 20 2.09 4.43 16.45
N TYR A 21 2.80 5.55 16.57
CA TYR A 21 2.83 6.59 15.55
C TYR A 21 3.27 6.02 14.19
N LEU A 22 4.37 5.26 14.13
CA LEU A 22 4.88 4.70 12.88
C LEU A 22 3.88 3.72 12.24
N ARG A 23 3.20 2.89 13.05
CA ARG A 23 2.18 1.97 12.56
C ARG A 23 0.99 2.71 11.95
N ILE A 24 0.46 3.70 12.69
CA ILE A 24 -0.69 4.49 12.23
C ILE A 24 -0.32 5.33 11.02
N ARG A 25 0.91 5.87 10.98
CA ARG A 25 1.41 6.63 9.83
C ARG A 25 1.40 5.81 8.54
N ARG A 26 1.78 4.53 8.60
CA ARG A 26 1.69 3.63 7.44
C ARG A 26 0.24 3.47 6.98
N ASP A 27 -0.67 3.20 7.91
CA ASP A 27 -2.07 2.92 7.58
C ASP A 27 -2.75 4.19 7.03
N ALA A 28 -2.48 5.35 7.62
CA ALA A 28 -2.95 6.66 7.15
C ALA A 28 -2.41 7.03 5.75
N PHE A 29 -1.19 6.60 5.41
CA PHE A 29 -0.61 6.80 4.08
C PHE A 29 -1.34 5.97 3.02
N ILE A 30 -1.62 4.70 3.34
CA ILE A 30 -2.37 3.81 2.45
C ILE A 30 -3.80 4.31 2.26
N ASP A 31 -4.46 4.75 3.34
CA ASP A 31 -5.81 5.32 3.30
C ASP A 31 -5.88 6.56 2.40
N ALA A 32 -4.91 7.47 2.55
CA ALA A 32 -4.82 8.68 1.71
C ALA A 32 -4.68 8.34 0.22
N LEU A 33 -3.87 7.35 -0.13
CA LEU A 33 -3.66 6.93 -1.52
C LEU A 33 -4.90 6.23 -2.12
N ASN A 34 -5.63 5.46 -1.33
CA ASN A 34 -6.88 4.82 -1.76
C ASN A 34 -7.99 5.82 -2.14
N GLY A 35 -7.86 7.10 -1.75
CA GLY A 35 -8.80 8.16 -2.10
C GLY A 35 -8.76 8.60 -3.57
N SER A 36 -7.77 8.19 -4.36
CA SER A 36 -7.63 8.57 -5.78
C SER A 36 -7.32 7.36 -6.66
N GLU A 37 -7.65 7.44 -7.96
CA GLU A 37 -7.33 6.40 -8.93
C GLU A 37 -5.81 6.22 -9.09
N ALA A 38 -5.07 7.32 -9.31
CA ALA A 38 -3.61 7.29 -9.41
C ALA A 38 -2.92 6.75 -8.14
N GLY A 39 -3.51 6.98 -6.96
CA GLY A 39 -2.99 6.44 -5.71
C GLY A 39 -3.21 4.93 -5.57
N ARG A 40 -4.33 4.40 -6.08
CA ARG A 40 -4.58 2.95 -6.14
C ARG A 40 -3.62 2.28 -7.12
N ASP A 41 -3.42 2.86 -8.30
CA ASP A 41 -2.46 2.37 -9.30
C ASP A 41 -1.04 2.32 -8.73
N TYR A 42 -0.64 3.33 -7.95
CA TYR A 42 0.64 3.34 -7.25
C TYR A 42 0.76 2.19 -6.24
N LEU A 43 -0.28 1.96 -5.42
CA LEU A 43 -0.28 0.89 -4.43
C LEU A 43 -0.22 -0.49 -5.09
N ASP A 44 -0.91 -0.68 -6.20
CA ASP A 44 -0.91 -1.93 -6.97
C ASP A 44 0.47 -2.22 -7.59
N GLU A 45 1.14 -1.22 -8.17
CA GLU A 45 2.50 -1.41 -8.69
C GLU A 45 3.51 -1.62 -7.56
N ALA A 46 3.40 -0.89 -6.44
CA ALA A 46 4.24 -1.11 -5.27
C ALA A 46 4.09 -2.54 -4.72
N TRP A 47 2.85 -3.05 -4.67
CA TRP A 47 2.57 -4.44 -4.31
C TRP A 47 3.19 -5.41 -5.31
N ARG A 48 3.05 -5.14 -6.61
CA ARG A 48 3.62 -5.96 -7.69
C ARG A 48 5.14 -6.06 -7.59
N LEU A 49 5.82 -4.95 -7.32
CA LEU A 49 7.29 -4.89 -7.18
C LEU A 49 7.80 -5.57 -5.89
N THR A 50 6.97 -5.63 -4.85
CA THR A 50 7.33 -6.31 -3.59
C THR A 50 7.27 -7.83 -3.73
N ARG A 51 6.54 -8.35 -4.73
CA ARG A 51 6.48 -9.80 -4.99
C ARG A 51 7.82 -10.30 -5.54
N THR A 52 8.48 -11.16 -4.79
CA THR A 52 9.70 -11.86 -5.22
C THR A 52 9.40 -13.17 -5.94
N GLU A 53 8.21 -13.74 -5.73
CA GLU A 53 7.80 -14.98 -6.39
C GLU A 53 7.14 -14.70 -7.74
N PRO A 54 7.59 -15.37 -8.82
CA PRO A 54 7.00 -15.20 -10.13
C PRO A 54 5.58 -15.74 -10.15
N ASP A 55 4.68 -15.00 -10.80
CA ASP A 55 3.31 -15.43 -11.04
C ASP A 55 3.27 -16.52 -12.12
N ARG A 56 3.50 -17.76 -11.71
CA ARG A 56 3.60 -18.92 -12.61
C ARG A 56 2.29 -19.17 -13.37
N LYS A 57 1.14 -18.83 -12.79
CA LYS A 57 -0.16 -19.00 -13.43
C LYS A 57 -0.30 -18.02 -14.60
N ALA A 58 -0.13 -16.72 -14.32
CA ALA A 58 -0.16 -15.70 -15.36
C ALA A 58 0.89 -15.94 -16.45
N SER A 59 2.10 -16.36 -16.06
CA SER A 59 3.17 -16.72 -17.01
C SER A 59 2.78 -17.88 -17.93
N ARG A 60 2.14 -18.94 -17.41
CA ARG A 60 1.66 -20.06 -18.24
C ARG A 60 0.49 -19.69 -19.13
N GLU A 61 -0.40 -18.80 -18.69
CA GLU A 61 -1.51 -18.31 -19.52
C GLU A 61 -1.01 -17.46 -20.70
N LEU A 62 0.01 -16.63 -20.48
CA LEU A 62 0.59 -15.73 -21.49
C LEU A 62 1.56 -16.45 -22.44
N PHE A 63 2.42 -17.35 -21.91
CA PHE A 63 3.52 -17.94 -22.67
C PHE A 63 3.40 -19.46 -22.85
N GLY A 64 2.54 -20.14 -22.08
CA GLY A 64 2.39 -21.60 -22.11
C GLY A 64 1.50 -22.14 -23.23
N LYS A 65 0.94 -21.28 -24.09
CA LYS A 65 0.21 -21.67 -25.30
C LYS A 65 1.09 -21.75 -26.55
N GLY A 66 2.42 -21.70 -26.38
CA GLY A 66 3.37 -21.99 -27.45
C GLY A 66 3.25 -23.44 -27.88
N GLU A 67 2.83 -23.63 -29.13
CA GLU A 67 2.71 -24.88 -29.86
C GLU A 67 4.05 -25.66 -29.90
N CYS A 68 3.98 -26.97 -29.71
CA CYS A 68 4.88 -27.96 -30.32
C CYS A 68 4.04 -28.80 -31.28
#